data_AF-A0A356KQM2-F1
#
_entry.id   AF-A0A356KQM2-F1
#
_cell.length_a   1.000
_cell.length_b   1.000
_cell.length_c   1.000
_cell.angle_alpha   90.00
_cell.angle_beta   90.00
_cell.angle_gamma   90.00
#
_symmetry.space_group_name_H-M   'P 1'
#
loop_
_entity.id
_entity.type
_entity.pdbx_description
1 polymer ?
#
loop_
_entity_poly.entity_id
_entity_poly.type
_entity_poly.pdbx_seq_one_letter_code
_entity_poly.pdbx_strand_id
1 'polypeptide(L)'
;MTETCEHVLEALGAALELSEAEGEHLAKCSDCKAFAASLERLDAIFAAEPLPEPPLDLVESVMTRVAERQEAELRWARGRLALLLTAAVLLAACALGFGELGAGISLASEWELSLGLSERFLEGLEVVRGQASAWSGTLTPPEDLAGAWLFLVALSPLLLVLNWFFVRRWEIA
;
A
#
# COMPACT_ATOMS: atom_id res chain seq x y z
N MET A 1 11.09 6.90 -40.07
CA MET A 1 11.06 5.42 -40.20
C MET A 1 11.68 4.70 -39.00
N THR A 2 12.00 5.38 -37.89
CA THR A 2 12.66 4.78 -36.72
C THR A 2 11.67 4.29 -35.66
N GLU A 3 10.58 5.04 -35.41
CA GLU A 3 9.59 4.69 -34.36
C GLU A 3 8.92 3.33 -34.61
N THR A 4 8.62 2.97 -35.86
CA THR A 4 7.98 1.68 -36.16
C THR A 4 8.91 0.48 -35.96
N CYS A 5 10.22 0.65 -36.12
CA CYS A 5 11.17 -0.44 -35.90
C CYS A 5 11.36 -0.73 -34.41
N GLU A 6 11.40 0.31 -33.58
CA GLU A 6 11.57 0.19 -32.14
C GLU A 6 10.43 -0.62 -31.50
N HIS A 7 9.18 -0.31 -31.85
CA HIS A 7 8.01 -1.08 -31.40
C HIS A 7 8.05 -2.55 -31.83
N VAL A 8 8.43 -2.84 -33.09
CA VAL A 8 8.53 -4.22 -33.58
C VAL A 8 9.63 -5.00 -32.86
N LEU A 9 10.77 -4.37 -32.57
CA LEU A 9 11.86 -5.00 -31.82
C LEU A 9 11.48 -5.29 -30.37
N GLU A 10 10.76 -4.37 -29.72
CA GLU A 10 10.23 -4.55 -28.37
C GLU A 10 9.21 -5.71 -28.33
N ALA A 11 8.27 -5.75 -29.28
CA ALA A 11 7.28 -6.81 -29.39
C ALA A 11 7.93 -8.19 -29.63
N LEU A 12 8.93 -8.26 -30.52
CA LEU A 12 9.71 -9.47 -30.80
C LEU A 12 10.49 -9.94 -29.57
N GLY A 13 11.11 -9.02 -28.82
CA GLY A 13 11.89 -9.35 -27.62
C GLY A 13 11.04 -9.83 -26.43
N ALA A 14 9.80 -9.35 -26.34
CA ALA A 14 8.85 -9.74 -25.29
C ALA A 14 8.15 -11.09 -25.59
N ALA A 15 8.44 -11.73 -26.72
CA ALA A 15 7.75 -12.93 -27.20
C ALA A 15 6.22 -12.77 -27.25
N LEU A 16 5.74 -11.57 -27.59
CA LEU A 16 4.32 -11.25 -27.72
C LEU A 16 3.79 -11.67 -29.09
N GLU A 17 2.48 -11.90 -29.16
CA GLU A 17 1.79 -12.03 -30.45
C GLU A 17 1.89 -10.70 -31.21
N LEU A 18 2.52 -10.71 -32.37
CA LEU A 18 2.66 -9.53 -33.23
C LEU A 18 1.28 -9.11 -33.77
N SER A 19 0.99 -7.81 -33.71
CA SER A 19 -0.17 -7.23 -34.39
C SER A 19 -0.02 -7.30 -35.92
N GLU A 20 -1.13 -7.15 -36.64
CA GLU A 20 -1.14 -7.19 -38.11
C GLU A 20 -0.19 -6.14 -38.74
N ALA A 21 -0.16 -4.93 -38.18
CA ALA A 21 0.71 -3.85 -38.66
C ALA A 21 2.20 -4.13 -38.44
N GLU A 22 2.55 -4.75 -37.30
CA GLU A 22 3.93 -5.15 -36.99
C GLU A 22 4.37 -6.31 -37.89
N GLY A 23 3.46 -7.25 -38.18
CA GLY A 23 3.70 -8.31 -39.16
C GLY A 23 3.95 -7.77 -40.57
N GLU A 24 3.19 -6.78 -41.02
CA GLU A 24 3.41 -6.12 -42.30
C GLU A 24 4.75 -5.38 -42.36
N HIS A 25 5.14 -4.70 -41.25
CA HIS A 25 6.45 -4.07 -41.15
C HIS A 25 7.58 -5.08 -41.21
N LEU A 26 7.49 -6.17 -40.43
CA LEU A 26 8.45 -7.27 -40.44
C LEU A 26 8.58 -7.88 -41.84
N ALA A 27 7.49 -7.97 -42.60
CA ALA A 27 7.53 -8.47 -43.97
C ALA A 27 8.29 -7.55 -44.96
N LYS A 28 8.45 -6.25 -44.66
CA LYS A 28 9.08 -5.26 -45.56
C LYS A 28 10.48 -4.83 -45.11
N CYS A 29 10.74 -4.78 -43.81
CA CYS A 29 11.98 -4.25 -43.24
C CYS A 29 13.07 -5.33 -43.12
N SER A 30 14.21 -5.16 -43.81
CA SER A 30 15.32 -6.12 -43.79
C SER A 30 15.93 -6.28 -42.40
N ASP A 31 16.03 -5.20 -41.65
CA ASP A 31 16.73 -5.18 -40.37
C ASP A 31 15.91 -5.92 -39.30
N CYS A 32 14.60 -5.69 -39.27
CA CYS A 32 13.68 -6.43 -38.40
C CYS A 32 13.66 -7.93 -38.74
N LYS A 33 13.72 -8.30 -40.03
CA LYS A 33 13.85 -9.72 -40.43
C LYS A 33 15.15 -10.35 -39.95
N ALA A 34 16.26 -9.63 -40.09
CA ALA A 34 17.55 -10.12 -39.63
C ALA A 34 17.55 -10.34 -38.11
N PHE A 35 16.90 -9.45 -37.36
CA PHE A 35 16.72 -9.60 -35.92
C PHE A 35 15.81 -10.79 -35.56
N ALA A 36 14.65 -10.92 -36.19
CA ALA A 36 13.76 -12.07 -35.98
C ALA A 36 14.48 -13.40 -36.27
N ALA A 37 15.24 -13.48 -37.38
CA ALA A 37 16.05 -14.66 -37.71
C ALA A 37 17.19 -14.92 -36.72
N SER A 38 17.62 -13.91 -35.96
CA SER A 38 18.59 -14.09 -34.87
C SER A 38 17.94 -14.65 -33.61
N LEU A 39 16.71 -14.22 -33.29
CA LEU A 39 15.91 -14.78 -32.21
C LEU A 39 15.56 -16.25 -32.49
N GLU A 40 15.11 -16.58 -33.70
CA GLU A 40 14.84 -17.96 -34.12
C GLU A 40 16.09 -18.86 -33.98
N ARG A 41 17.28 -18.32 -34.28
CA ARG A 41 18.54 -19.04 -34.09
C ARG A 41 18.85 -19.27 -32.61
N LEU A 42 18.57 -18.29 -31.74
CA LEU A 42 18.73 -18.46 -30.29
C LEU A 42 17.75 -19.50 -29.76
N ASP A 43 16.48 -19.43 -30.17
CA ASP A 43 15.47 -20.43 -29.81
C ASP A 43 15.89 -21.84 -30.24
N ALA A 44 16.46 -21.98 -31.45
CA ALA A 44 16.98 -23.26 -31.92
C ALA A 44 18.16 -23.77 -31.07
N ILE A 45 19.05 -22.87 -30.61
CA ILE A 45 20.16 -23.22 -29.71
C ILE A 45 19.61 -23.70 -28.36
N PHE A 46 18.69 -22.95 -27.77
CA PHE A 46 18.09 -23.31 -26.48
C PHE A 46 17.22 -24.57 -26.57
N ALA A 47 16.53 -24.79 -27.68
CA ALA A 47 15.75 -26.01 -27.91
C ALA A 47 16.64 -27.25 -28.13
N ALA A 48 17.87 -27.08 -28.62
CA ALA A 48 18.82 -28.17 -28.79
C ALA A 48 19.53 -28.57 -27.49
N GLU A 49 19.56 -27.69 -26.49
CA GLU A 49 20.19 -27.98 -25.21
C GLU A 49 19.25 -28.80 -24.31
N PRO A 50 19.66 -30.00 -23.85
CA PRO A 50 18.81 -30.81 -22.99
C PRO A 50 18.60 -30.07 -21.66
N LEU A 51 17.35 -29.66 -21.41
CA LEU A 51 16.97 -29.06 -20.15
C LEU A 51 17.22 -30.06 -19.01
N PRO A 52 17.90 -29.66 -17.92
CA PRO A 52 18.03 -30.51 -16.76
C PRO A 52 16.63 -30.83 -16.21
N GLU A 53 16.46 -32.06 -15.73
CA GLU A 53 15.20 -32.46 -15.12
C GLU A 53 14.93 -31.56 -13.91
N PRO A 54 13.75 -30.88 -13.86
CA PRO A 54 13.45 -29.99 -12.75
C PRO A 54 13.40 -30.79 -11.45
N PRO A 55 13.81 -30.21 -10.31
CA PRO A 55 13.73 -30.91 -9.05
C PRO A 55 12.27 -31.19 -8.69
N LEU A 56 12.00 -32.34 -8.05
CA LEU A 56 10.64 -32.84 -7.79
C LEU A 56 9.79 -31.88 -6.93
N ASP A 57 10.44 -31.03 -6.14
CA ASP A 57 9.84 -30.03 -5.25
C ASP A 57 9.72 -28.64 -5.89
N LEU A 58 10.11 -28.45 -7.16
CA LEU A 58 10.07 -27.15 -7.82
C LEU A 58 8.65 -26.57 -7.81
N VAL A 59 7.67 -27.38 -8.21
CA VAL A 59 6.28 -26.93 -8.30
C VAL A 59 5.74 -26.58 -6.91
N GLU A 60 6.02 -27.41 -5.91
CA GLU A 60 5.60 -27.17 -4.52
C GLU A 60 6.24 -25.90 -3.96
N SER A 61 7.54 -25.69 -4.16
CA SER A 61 8.26 -24.50 -3.69
C SER A 61 7.77 -23.22 -4.37
N VAL A 62 7.51 -23.25 -5.68
CA VAL A 62 6.96 -22.11 -6.43
C VAL A 62 5.55 -21.79 -5.95
N MET A 63 4.69 -22.81 -5.80
CA MET A 63 3.31 -22.61 -5.34
C MET A 63 3.24 -22.11 -3.90
N THR A 64 4.14 -22.58 -3.03
CA THR A 64 4.26 -22.08 -1.65
C THR A 64 4.60 -20.60 -1.64
N ARG A 65 5.60 -20.17 -2.43
CA ARG A 65 5.96 -18.74 -2.54
C ARG A 65 4.82 -17.89 -3.12
N VAL A 66 4.06 -18.42 -4.08
CA VAL A 66 2.89 -17.74 -4.63
C VAL A 66 1.80 -17.58 -3.55
N ALA A 67 1.55 -18.62 -2.77
CA ALA A 67 0.58 -18.58 -1.67
C ALA A 67 1.00 -17.56 -0.59
N GLU A 68 2.26 -17.59 -0.15
CA GLU A 68 2.80 -16.62 0.82
C GLU A 68 2.65 -15.18 0.34
N ARG A 69 2.90 -14.92 -0.95
CA ARG A 69 2.73 -13.61 -1.56
C ARG A 69 1.27 -13.17 -1.58
N GLN A 70 0.35 -14.06 -1.97
CA GLN A 70 -1.08 -13.77 -1.96
C GLN A 70 -1.58 -13.48 -0.54
N GLU A 71 -1.13 -14.23 0.46
CA GLU A 71 -1.47 -13.99 1.86
C GLU A 71 -0.93 -12.66 2.38
N ALA A 72 0.30 -12.29 1.99
CA ALA A 72 0.86 -10.98 2.29
C ALA A 72 0.01 -9.86 1.68
N GLU A 73 -0.32 -9.94 0.38
CA GLU A 73 -1.15 -8.94 -0.31
C GLU A 73 -2.53 -8.79 0.35
N LEU A 74 -3.17 -9.90 0.74
CA LEU A 74 -4.43 -9.88 1.48
C LEU A 74 -4.29 -9.24 2.86
N ARG A 75 -3.21 -9.51 3.60
CA ARG A 75 -2.93 -8.86 4.89
C ARG A 75 -2.79 -7.35 4.73
N TRP A 76 -2.05 -6.91 3.71
CA TRP A 76 -1.90 -5.48 3.38
C TRP A 76 -3.24 -4.83 3.01
N ALA A 77 -4.04 -5.49 2.17
CA ALA A 77 -5.37 -5.00 1.79
C ALA A 77 -6.31 -4.85 3.00
N ARG A 78 -6.33 -5.86 3.88
CA ARG A 78 -7.11 -5.83 5.13
C ARG A 78 -6.63 -4.73 6.08
N GLY A 79 -5.33 -4.56 6.24
CA GLY A 79 -4.75 -3.49 7.07
C GLY A 79 -5.13 -2.10 6.55
N ARG A 80 -5.05 -1.90 5.23
CA ARG A 80 -5.48 -0.64 4.59
C ARG A 80 -6.98 -0.38 4.77
N LEU A 81 -7.81 -1.40 4.59
CA LEU A 81 -9.26 -1.29 4.81
C LEU A 81 -9.57 -0.89 6.26
N ALA A 82 -8.94 -1.55 7.24
CA ALA A 82 -9.12 -1.23 8.66
C ALA A 82 -8.71 0.21 8.99
N LEU A 83 -7.62 0.69 8.41
CA LEU A 83 -7.17 2.07 8.56
C LEU A 83 -8.16 3.07 7.96
N LEU A 84 -8.67 2.81 6.76
CA LEU A 84 -9.69 3.66 6.12
C LEU A 84 -11.00 3.70 6.91
N LEU A 85 -11.45 2.55 7.41
CA LEU A 85 -12.64 2.48 8.26
C LEU A 85 -12.45 3.28 9.55
N THR A 86 -11.28 3.17 10.18
CA THR A 86 -10.96 3.93 11.39
C THR A 86 -10.96 5.43 11.12
N ALA A 87 -10.34 5.87 10.01
CA ALA A 87 -10.35 7.27 9.60
C ALA A 87 -11.78 7.79 9.31
N ALA A 88 -12.62 6.98 8.66
CA ALA A 88 -14.01 7.32 8.39
C ALA A 88 -14.83 7.49 9.69
N VAL A 89 -14.65 6.60 10.67
CA VAL A 89 -15.30 6.71 11.99
C VAL A 89 -14.87 7.98 12.72
N LEU A 90 -13.58 8.32 12.70
CA LEU A 90 -13.06 9.55 13.30
C LEU A 90 -13.65 10.80 12.63
N LEU A 91 -13.71 10.83 11.30
CA LEU A 91 -14.33 11.93 10.55
C LEU A 91 -15.82 12.07 10.87
N ALA A 92 -16.55 10.96 10.96
CA ALA A 92 -17.96 10.97 11.34
C ALA A 92 -18.17 11.49 12.77
N ALA A 93 -17.31 11.06 13.72
CA ALA A 93 -17.35 11.55 15.10
C ALA A 93 -17.07 13.06 15.19
N CYS A 94 -16.10 13.57 14.43
CA CYS A 94 -15.86 15.00 14.31
C CYS A 94 -17.09 15.73 13.78
N ALA A 95 -17.67 15.27 12.66
CA ALA A 95 -18.84 15.90 12.04
C ALA A 95 -20.05 15.96 12.99
N LEU A 96 -20.31 14.91 13.75
CA LEU A 96 -21.39 14.87 14.74
C LEU A 96 -21.11 15.80 15.93
N GLY A 97 -19.86 15.88 16.41
CA GLY A 97 -19.47 16.76 17.51
C GLY A 97 -19.61 18.26 17.19
N PHE A 98 -19.40 18.65 15.92
CA PHE A 98 -19.58 20.04 15.48
C PHE A 98 -21.05 20.42 15.22
N GLY A 99 -21.94 19.45 15.00
CA GLY A 99 -23.35 19.69 14.66
C GLY A 99 -24.19 20.28 15.80
N GLU A 100 -23.92 19.92 17.06
CA GLU A 100 -24.68 20.42 18.21
C GLU A 100 -24.10 21.72 18.81
N LEU A 101 -22.84 22.03 18.55
CA LEU A 101 -22.18 23.26 19.05
C LEU A 101 -22.35 24.46 18.11
N GLY A 102 -22.66 24.24 16.82
CA GLY A 102 -22.77 25.29 15.81
C GLY A 102 -24.05 26.15 15.84
N ALA A 103 -25.01 25.86 16.73
CA ALA A 103 -26.27 26.61 16.78
C ALA A 103 -26.22 27.89 17.64
N GLY A 104 -25.10 28.25 18.29
CA GLY A 104 -25.08 29.38 19.21
C GLY A 104 -23.74 30.08 19.48
N ILE A 105 -22.65 29.75 18.79
CA ILE A 105 -21.33 30.29 19.10
C ILE A 105 -20.84 31.17 17.95
N SER A 106 -20.58 32.44 18.25
CA SER A 106 -20.08 33.44 17.30
C SER A 106 -18.71 33.03 16.75
N LEU A 107 -18.58 33.01 15.41
CA LEU A 107 -17.41 32.63 14.61
C LEU A 107 -16.06 33.26 15.04
N ALA A 108 -16.07 34.33 15.84
CA ALA A 108 -14.86 34.95 16.40
C ALA A 108 -14.22 34.11 17.54
N SER A 109 -15.01 33.36 18.30
CA SER A 109 -14.52 32.53 19.42
C SER A 109 -14.09 31.11 19.00
N GLU A 110 -14.51 30.66 17.81
CA GLU A 110 -14.14 29.36 17.26
C GLU A 110 -12.68 29.32 16.78
N TRP A 111 -12.13 30.44 16.30
CA TRP A 111 -10.73 30.50 15.85
C TRP A 111 -9.74 30.37 17.02
N GLU A 112 -9.97 31.09 18.12
CA GLU A 112 -9.15 31.00 19.34
C GLU A 112 -9.24 29.61 19.99
N LEU A 113 -10.43 29.00 19.99
CA LEU A 113 -10.60 27.61 20.45
C LEU A 113 -9.91 26.61 19.53
N SER A 114 -9.91 26.82 18.21
CA SER A 114 -9.22 25.95 17.26
C SER A 114 -7.70 26.00 17.40
N LEU A 115 -7.14 27.20 17.64
CA LEU A 115 -5.72 27.38 17.90
C LEU A 115 -5.31 26.69 19.21
N GLY A 116 -6.07 26.91 20.29
CA GLY A 116 -5.80 26.24 21.57
C GLY A 116 -5.96 24.72 21.53
N LEU A 117 -6.89 24.21 20.71
CA LEU A 117 -7.05 22.76 20.49
C LEU A 117 -5.88 22.18 19.68
N SER A 118 -5.39 22.89 18.66
CA SER A 118 -4.24 22.43 17.88
C SER A 118 -2.95 22.41 18.71
N GLU A 119 -2.74 23.38 19.59
CA GLU A 119 -1.57 23.44 20.47
C GLU A 119 -1.58 22.27 21.48
N ARG A 120 -2.72 22.00 22.12
CA ARG A 120 -2.88 20.83 23.02
C ARG A 120 -2.83 19.49 22.31
N PHE A 121 -3.27 19.43 21.06
CA PHE A 121 -3.18 18.23 20.24
C PHE A 121 -1.70 17.93 19.89
N LEU A 122 -0.91 18.96 19.60
CA LEU A 122 0.53 18.84 19.37
C LEU A 122 1.27 18.40 20.64
N GLU A 123 0.97 19.00 21.80
CA GLU A 123 1.53 18.55 23.10
C GLU A 123 1.17 17.08 23.39
N GLY A 124 -0.08 16.68 23.16
CA GLY A 124 -0.52 15.28 23.30
C GLY A 124 0.22 14.33 22.36
N LEU A 125 0.46 14.75 21.11
CA LEU A 125 1.24 13.97 20.15
C LEU A 125 2.70 13.82 20.55
N GLU A 126 3.31 14.82 21.19
CA GLU A 126 4.68 14.71 21.72
C GLU A 126 4.77 13.73 22.88
N VAL A 127 3.77 13.71 23.78
CA VAL A 127 3.68 12.72 24.87
C VAL A 127 3.49 11.31 24.32
N VAL A 128 2.60 11.13 23.35
CA VAL A 128 2.38 9.83 22.68
C VAL A 128 3.64 9.39 21.93
N ARG A 129 4.35 10.32 21.27
CA ARG A 129 5.62 10.04 20.61
C ARG A 129 6.71 9.63 21.60
N GLY A 130 6.78 10.28 22.76
CA GLY A 130 7.71 9.94 23.85
C GLY A 130 7.40 8.59 24.50
N GLN A 131 6.12 8.25 24.68
CA GLN A 131 5.73 6.91 25.15
C GLN A 131 5.98 5.84 24.08
N ALA A 132 5.65 6.10 22.83
CA ALA A 132 5.89 5.17 21.73
C ALA A 132 7.39 4.87 21.55
N SER A 133 8.27 5.86 21.71
CA SER A 133 9.72 5.66 21.66
C SER A 133 10.28 4.95 22.90
N ALA A 134 9.73 5.20 24.09
CA ALA A 134 10.09 4.46 25.30
C ALA A 134 9.67 2.98 25.23
N TRP A 135 8.53 2.69 24.59
CA TRP A 135 8.00 1.34 24.46
C TRP A 135 8.66 0.57 23.30
N SER A 136 9.02 1.25 22.21
CA SER A 136 9.77 0.61 21.11
C SER A 136 11.21 0.23 21.50
N GLY A 137 11.81 0.90 22.48
CA GLY A 137 13.12 0.56 23.03
C GLY A 137 13.10 -0.63 24.01
N THR A 138 11.94 -1.05 24.52
CA THR A 138 11.83 -2.08 25.57
C THR A 138 11.04 -3.32 25.17
N LEU A 139 10.24 -3.26 24.11
CA LEU A 139 9.42 -4.39 23.65
C LEU A 139 9.60 -4.57 22.14
N THR A 140 10.47 -5.49 21.72
CA THR A 140 10.29 -6.17 20.43
C THR A 140 9.08 -7.08 20.61
N PRO A 141 7.92 -6.79 20.01
CA PRO A 141 6.77 -7.67 20.17
C PRO A 141 7.11 -9.04 19.54
N PRO A 142 6.74 -10.16 20.18
CA PRO A 142 6.80 -11.45 19.51
C PRO A 142 5.97 -11.38 18.22
N GLU A 143 6.41 -12.04 17.15
CA GLU A 143 5.87 -11.89 15.79
C GLU A 143 4.34 -12.11 15.72
N ASP A 144 3.79 -12.90 16.65
CA ASP A 144 2.37 -13.21 16.77
C ASP A 144 1.50 -12.06 17.31
N LEU A 145 2.08 -11.01 17.90
CA LEU A 145 1.35 -9.89 18.54
C LEU A 145 1.49 -8.55 17.81
N ALA A 146 2.23 -8.50 16.69
CA ALA A 146 2.43 -7.28 15.92
C ALA A 146 1.10 -6.63 15.48
N GLY A 147 0.09 -7.44 15.16
CA GLY A 147 -1.25 -6.97 14.80
C GLY A 147 -2.01 -6.31 15.96
N ALA A 148 -1.96 -6.92 17.15
CA ALA A 148 -2.60 -6.38 18.35
C ALA A 148 -1.93 -5.07 18.82
N TRP A 149 -0.61 -4.98 18.64
CA TRP A 149 0.16 -3.79 18.96
C TRP A 149 -0.17 -2.60 18.06
N LEU A 150 -0.25 -2.82 16.74
CA LEU A 150 -0.68 -1.80 15.80
C LEU A 150 -2.12 -1.35 16.07
N PHE A 151 -2.98 -2.28 16.49
CA PHE A 151 -4.36 -1.98 16.86
C PHE A 151 -4.44 -1.08 18.11
N LEU A 152 -3.65 -1.36 19.15
CA LEU A 152 -3.58 -0.54 20.36
C LEU A 152 -3.03 0.85 20.09
N VAL A 153 -1.98 0.96 19.27
CA VAL A 153 -1.42 2.26 18.86
C VAL A 153 -2.44 3.05 18.03
N ALA A 154 -3.16 2.39 17.12
CA ALA A 154 -4.20 3.02 16.32
C ALA A 154 -5.43 3.44 17.15
N LEU A 155 -5.72 2.76 18.26
CA LEU A 155 -6.81 3.09 19.17
C LEU A 155 -6.45 4.18 20.19
N SER A 156 -5.15 4.42 20.43
CA SER A 156 -4.69 5.41 21.42
C SER A 156 -5.27 6.82 21.19
N PRO A 157 -5.34 7.36 19.96
CA PRO A 157 -5.96 8.66 19.71
C PRO A 157 -7.46 8.66 20.03
N LEU A 158 -8.16 7.57 19.71
CA LEU A 158 -9.60 7.43 19.99
C LEU A 158 -9.87 7.39 21.51
N LEU A 159 -9.06 6.63 22.26
CA LEU A 159 -9.15 6.56 23.71
C LEU A 159 -8.83 7.90 24.37
N LEU A 160 -7.88 8.67 23.83
CA LEU A 160 -7.57 10.02 24.31
C LEU A 160 -8.72 11.01 24.05
N VAL A 161 -9.33 10.96 22.87
CA VAL A 161 -10.50 11.79 22.54
C VAL A 161 -11.70 11.44 23.43
N LEU A 162 -11.97 10.14 23.63
CA LEU A 162 -13.02 9.68 24.53
C LEU A 162 -12.76 10.11 25.97
N ASN A 163 -11.54 9.93 26.47
CA ASN A 163 -11.16 10.33 27.83
C ASN A 163 -11.32 11.85 28.02
N TRP A 164 -10.85 12.65 27.08
CA TRP A 164 -11.03 14.11 27.11
C TRP A 164 -12.52 14.50 27.15
N PHE A 165 -13.35 13.85 26.33
CA PHE A 165 -14.79 14.10 26.30
C PHE A 165 -15.46 13.76 27.64
N PHE A 166 -15.06 12.66 28.27
CA PHE A 166 -15.56 12.28 29.59
C PHE A 166 -15.13 13.29 30.66
N VAL A 167 -13.84 13.63 30.76
CA VAL A 167 -13.34 14.60 31.75
C VAL A 167 -14.08 15.93 31.64
N ARG A 168 -14.26 16.46 30.42
CA ARG A 168 -14.93 17.74 30.21
C ARG A 168 -16.42 17.71 30.55
N ARG A 169 -17.09 16.58 30.37
CA ARG A 169 -18.51 16.41 30.74
C ARG A 169 -18.73 16.48 32.25
N TRP A 170 -17.73 16.10 33.06
CA TRP A 170 -17.81 16.15 34.52
C TRP A 170 -17.52 17.54 35.12
N GLU A 171 -16.89 18.45 34.38
CA GLU A 171 -16.62 19.83 34.85
C GLU A 171 -17.82 20.77 34.65
N ILE A 172 -18.83 20.35 33.88
CA ILE A 172 -19.99 21.17 33.51
C ILE A 172 -21.27 20.76 34.29
N ALA A 173 -21.19 19.71 35.12
CA ALA A 173 -22.28 19.23 35.98
C ALA A 173 -22.03 19.58 37.46
#